data_AF-A0A3D6BYG0-F1
#
_entry.id   AF-A0A3D6BYG0-F1
#
_cell.length_a   1.000
_cell.length_b   1.000
_cell.length_c   1.000
_cell.angle_alpha   90.00
_cell.angle_beta   90.00
_cell.angle_gamma   90.00
#
_symmetry.space_group_name_H-M   'P 1'
#
loop_
_entity.id
_entity.type
_entity.pdbx_description
1 polymer ?
#
loop_
_entity_poly.entity_id
_entity_poly.type
_entity_poly.pdbx_seq_one_letter_code
_entity_poly.pdbx_strand_id
1 'polypeptide(L)'
;MKGLCQRFKKKIAEDLGKDFPDDPQDQLMGAIGAVFKSWNGKRAVSYRRIEHIPDNWGTAVNVQTMVFGNMGDTSATGVAFTRDPATGRNKFYGEWLVNAQGEDVVAGIRTPNPLNNDTKNKQNEHLASLEESMPDLYQQLFDIRNLLESHYRDMQDIEFT
;
A
#
# COMPACT_ATOMS: atom_id res chain seq x y z
N MET A 1 0.40 -20.47 15.39
CA MET A 1 0.52 -19.03 15.71
C MET A 1 1.23 -18.76 17.04
N LYS A 2 0.65 -19.13 18.21
CA LYS A 2 1.16 -18.71 19.55
C LYS A 2 2.65 -18.96 19.80
N GLY A 3 3.16 -20.15 19.47
CA GLY A 3 4.58 -20.47 19.66
C GLY A 3 5.54 -19.66 18.77
N LEU A 4 5.09 -19.19 17.60
CA LEU A 4 5.90 -18.33 16.73
C LEU A 4 5.99 -16.92 17.30
N CYS A 5 4.86 -16.36 17.78
CA CYS A 5 4.82 -15.04 18.42
C CYS A 5 5.77 -14.97 19.63
N GLN A 6 5.80 -16.03 20.45
CA GLN A 6 6.72 -16.10 21.59
C GLN A 6 8.19 -16.06 21.17
N ARG A 7 8.56 -16.76 20.09
CA ARG A 7 9.93 -16.72 19.55
C ARG A 7 10.32 -15.32 19.07
N PHE A 8 9.40 -14.61 18.40
CA PHE A 8 9.65 -13.22 18.00
C PHE A 8 9.82 -12.29 19.20
N LYS A 9 8.92 -12.36 20.20
CA LYS A 9 9.05 -11.56 21.43
C LYS A 9 10.39 -11.81 22.13
N LYS A 10 10.81 -13.08 22.23
CA LYS A 10 12.11 -13.45 22.80
C LYS A 10 13.27 -12.85 22.01
N LYS A 11 13.21 -12.94 20.68
CA LYS A 11 14.26 -12.39 19.81
C LYS A 11 14.39 -10.87 19.94
N ILE A 12 13.26 -10.17 20.06
CA ILE A 12 13.23 -8.71 20.30
C ILE A 12 13.93 -8.37 21.63
N ALA A 13 13.62 -9.11 22.70
CA ALA A 13 14.27 -8.91 23.99
C ALA A 13 15.78 -9.20 23.95
N GLU A 14 16.20 -10.27 23.26
CA GLU A 14 17.61 -10.62 23.07
C GLU A 14 18.39 -9.54 22.31
N ASP A 15 17.80 -8.97 21.24
CA ASP A 15 18.50 -8.02 20.37
C ASP A 15 18.44 -6.56 20.85
N LEU A 16 17.33 -6.16 21.48
CA LEU A 16 17.10 -4.77 21.90
C LEU A 16 17.28 -4.55 23.41
N GLY A 17 17.49 -5.62 24.18
CA GLY A 17 17.60 -5.55 25.64
C GLY A 17 16.33 -5.11 26.37
N LYS A 18 15.19 -5.13 25.67
CA LYS A 18 13.88 -4.73 26.19
C LYS A 18 12.77 -5.57 25.57
N ASP A 19 11.72 -5.82 26.33
CA ASP A 19 10.56 -6.54 25.84
C ASP A 19 9.80 -5.75 24.76
N PHE A 20 9.02 -6.48 23.95
CA PHE A 20 8.09 -5.86 23.02
C PHE A 20 7.01 -5.08 23.81
N PRO A 21 6.74 -3.81 23.48
CA PRO A 21 5.75 -3.02 24.21
C PRO A 21 4.35 -3.58 23.98
N ASP A 22 3.66 -4.04 25.02
CA ASP A 22 2.29 -4.56 24.91
C ASP A 22 1.23 -3.43 25.01
N ASP A 23 1.59 -2.22 25.47
CA ASP A 23 0.70 -1.05 25.45
C ASP A 23 0.62 -0.43 24.04
N PRO A 24 -0.58 -0.36 23.43
CA PRO A 24 -0.76 0.29 22.13
C PRO A 24 -0.33 1.77 22.09
N GLN A 25 -0.42 2.50 23.21
CA GLN A 25 -0.01 3.92 23.24
C GLN A 25 1.52 4.05 23.16
N ASP A 26 2.26 3.19 23.85
CA ASP A 26 3.71 3.12 23.74
C ASP A 26 4.15 2.74 22.33
N GLN A 27 3.44 1.80 21.68
CA GLN A 27 3.69 1.44 20.29
C GLN A 27 3.46 2.63 19.35
N LEU A 28 2.34 3.34 19.50
CA LEU A 28 1.99 4.50 18.68
C LEU A 28 3.04 5.62 18.82
N MET A 29 3.38 5.99 20.05
CA MET A 29 4.40 7.02 20.31
C MET A 29 5.79 6.59 19.83
N GLY A 30 6.11 5.30 19.97
CA GLY A 30 7.32 4.70 19.42
C GLY A 30 7.39 4.80 17.89
N ALA A 31 6.29 4.52 17.20
CA ALA A 31 6.19 4.61 15.74
C ALA A 31 6.30 6.07 15.25
N ILE A 32 5.57 7.00 15.87
CA ILE A 32 5.65 8.44 15.56
C ILE A 32 7.10 8.94 15.70
N GLY A 33 7.75 8.61 16.83
CA GLY A 33 9.15 8.96 17.07
C GLY A 33 10.12 8.34 16.06
N ALA A 34 9.84 7.11 15.60
CA ALA A 34 10.64 6.45 14.57
C ALA A 34 10.51 7.13 13.20
N VAL A 35 9.31 7.59 12.81
CA VAL A 35 9.11 8.34 11.56
C VAL A 35 9.87 9.66 11.58
N PHE A 36 9.81 10.44 12.66
CA PHE A 36 10.59 11.68 12.74
C PHE A 36 12.11 11.42 12.71
N LYS A 37 12.58 10.34 13.33
CA LYS A 37 13.99 9.94 13.24
C LYS A 37 14.37 9.53 11.82
N SER A 38 13.48 8.88 11.07
CA SER A 38 13.76 8.40 9.71
C SER A 38 14.02 9.54 8.73
N TRP A 39 13.43 10.72 8.93
CA TRP A 39 13.73 11.94 8.15
C TRP A 39 15.23 12.30 8.19
N ASN A 40 15.91 12.04 9.29
CA ASN A 40 17.34 12.30 9.45
C ASN A 40 18.21 11.07 9.17
N GLY A 41 17.63 9.98 8.66
CA GLY A 41 18.38 8.80 8.24
C GLY A 41 19.30 9.11 7.06
N LYS A 42 20.46 8.44 7.00
CA LYS A 42 21.48 8.66 5.95
C LYS A 42 20.89 8.59 4.53
N ARG A 43 19.99 7.63 4.28
CA ARG A 43 19.32 7.46 2.98
C ARG A 43 18.43 8.66 2.64
N ALA A 44 17.64 9.16 3.59
CA ALA A 44 16.75 10.30 3.39
C ALA A 44 17.54 11.60 3.15
N VAL A 45 18.62 11.82 3.92
CA VAL A 45 19.52 12.97 3.71
C VAL A 45 20.15 12.95 2.31
N SER A 46 20.64 11.80 1.87
CA SER A 46 21.21 11.67 0.52
C SER A 46 20.15 11.91 -0.56
N TYR A 47 18.94 11.36 -0.40
CA TYR A 47 17.83 11.57 -1.34
C TYR A 47 17.49 13.05 -1.49
N ARG A 48 17.33 13.77 -0.38
CA ARG A 48 17.03 15.22 -0.42
C ARG A 48 18.10 16.04 -1.11
N ARG A 49 19.38 15.68 -0.96
CA ARG A 49 20.48 16.37 -1.66
C ARG A 49 20.43 16.17 -3.17
N ILE A 50 20.07 14.97 -3.62
CA ILE A 50 19.95 14.63 -5.04
C ILE A 50 18.73 15.31 -5.65
N GLU A 51 17.58 15.26 -4.96
CA GLU A 51 16.31 15.81 -5.43
C GLU A 51 16.11 17.30 -5.06
N HIS A 52 17.13 17.96 -4.50
CA HIS A 52 17.11 19.36 -4.08
C HIS A 52 15.96 19.73 -3.12
N ILE A 53 15.60 18.84 -2.21
CA ILE A 53 14.52 19.03 -1.22
C ILE A 53 15.10 19.71 0.05
N PRO A 54 14.49 20.80 0.57
CA PRO A 54 14.96 21.46 1.78
C PRO A 54 14.89 20.58 3.04
N ASP A 55 15.93 20.65 3.87
CA ASP A 55 16.00 19.86 5.12
C ASP A 55 14.95 20.27 6.16
N ASN A 56 14.50 21.53 6.12
CA ASN A 56 13.62 22.13 7.12
C ASN A 56 12.12 21.79 6.94
N TRP A 57 11.73 21.09 5.88
CA TRP A 57 10.33 20.69 5.67
C TRP A 57 9.87 19.64 6.68
N GLY A 58 10.76 18.72 7.08
CA GLY A 58 10.40 17.61 7.94
C GLY A 58 9.52 16.57 7.23
N THR A 59 8.91 15.70 8.02
CA THR A 59 7.92 14.71 7.57
C THR A 59 6.72 14.73 8.49
N ALA A 60 5.52 14.54 7.93
CA ALA A 60 4.31 14.31 8.71
C ALA A 60 4.22 12.84 9.17
N VAL A 61 3.29 12.57 10.09
CA VAL A 61 2.88 11.22 10.48
C VAL A 61 1.37 11.11 10.28
N ASN A 62 0.93 10.17 9.44
CA ASN A 62 -0.48 9.87 9.23
C ASN A 62 -0.88 8.70 10.13
N VAL A 63 -1.91 8.89 10.96
CA VAL A 63 -2.49 7.83 11.79
C VAL A 63 -3.88 7.54 11.24
N GLN A 64 -4.12 6.30 10.84
CA GLN A 64 -5.34 5.90 10.14
C GLN A 64 -5.96 4.68 10.82
N THR A 65 -7.29 4.63 10.84
CA THR A 65 -8.01 3.42 11.23
C THR A 65 -7.75 2.31 10.22
N MET A 66 -7.39 1.13 10.72
CA MET A 66 -7.10 -0.02 9.86
C MET A 66 -8.36 -0.60 9.21
N VAL A 67 -8.24 -0.94 7.93
CA VAL A 67 -9.15 -1.81 7.17
C VAL A 67 -8.36 -3.01 6.65
N PHE A 68 -9.04 -4.12 6.33
CA PHE A 68 -8.39 -5.40 6.09
C PHE A 68 -8.84 -6.04 4.78
N GLY A 69 -7.92 -6.11 3.81
CA GLY A 69 -8.12 -6.85 2.55
C GLY A 69 -7.95 -8.36 2.67
N ASN A 70 -7.56 -8.85 3.85
CA ASN A 70 -7.21 -10.25 4.13
C ASN A 70 -8.18 -10.96 5.09
N MET A 71 -9.47 -10.61 5.03
CA MET A 71 -10.53 -11.24 5.83
C MET A 71 -11.25 -12.40 5.12
N GLY A 72 -10.71 -12.87 4.00
CA GLY A 72 -11.31 -13.94 3.19
C GLY A 72 -11.52 -13.52 1.74
N ASP A 73 -12.26 -14.34 0.99
CA ASP A 73 -12.38 -14.20 -0.47
C ASP A 73 -13.28 -13.05 -0.91
N THR A 74 -13.97 -12.39 0.03
CA THR A 74 -14.77 -11.17 -0.21
C THR A 74 -14.02 -9.89 0.18
N SER A 75 -12.73 -9.99 0.48
CA SER A 75 -11.87 -8.86 0.83
C SER A 75 -10.67 -8.82 -0.12
N ALA A 76 -10.22 -7.61 -0.44
CA ALA A 76 -9.16 -7.41 -1.41
C ALA A 76 -8.34 -6.16 -1.08
N THR A 77 -7.23 -6.00 -1.79
CA THR A 77 -6.45 -4.78 -1.81
C THR A 77 -5.81 -4.63 -3.19
N GLY A 78 -5.53 -3.40 -3.59
CA GLY A 78 -4.91 -3.15 -4.88
C GLY A 78 -4.40 -1.73 -5.05
N VAL A 79 -3.74 -1.54 -6.17
CA VAL A 79 -3.21 -0.27 -6.64
C VAL A 79 -3.75 0.01 -8.03
N ALA A 80 -4.09 1.27 -8.30
CA ALA A 80 -4.66 1.67 -9.59
C ALA A 80 -4.21 3.07 -9.99
N PHE A 81 -3.87 3.21 -11.26
CA PHE A 81 -3.61 4.47 -11.93
C PHE A 81 -4.81 4.82 -12.80
N THR A 82 -5.29 6.05 -12.65
CA THR A 82 -6.43 6.58 -13.42
C THR A 82 -6.19 6.58 -14.94
N ARG A 83 -4.93 6.51 -15.37
CA ARG A 83 -4.46 6.31 -16.74
C ARG A 83 -3.32 5.31 -16.75
N ASP A 84 -2.99 4.76 -17.92
CA ASP A 84 -1.82 3.90 -18.08
C ASP A 84 -0.53 4.72 -17.82
N PRO A 85 0.26 4.41 -16.78
CA PRO A 85 1.43 5.19 -16.41
C PRO A 85 2.61 5.00 -17.40
N ALA A 86 2.61 3.92 -18.19
CA ALA A 86 3.67 3.65 -19.16
C ALA A 86 3.40 4.33 -20.51
N THR A 87 2.13 4.43 -20.93
CA THR A 87 1.78 4.96 -22.26
C THR A 87 1.05 6.31 -22.23
N GLY A 88 0.53 6.72 -21.08
CA GLY A 88 -0.30 7.92 -20.93
C GLY A 88 -1.72 7.79 -21.50
N ARG A 89 -2.09 6.61 -22.03
CA ARG A 89 -3.43 6.37 -22.55
C ARG A 89 -4.46 6.44 -21.44
N ASN A 90 -5.64 6.99 -21.77
CA ASN A 90 -6.76 7.04 -20.87
C ASN A 90 -7.43 5.65 -20.72
N LYS A 91 -6.73 4.76 -20.03
CA LYS A 91 -7.18 3.42 -19.64
C LYS A 91 -6.96 3.26 -18.16
N PHE A 92 -7.99 2.82 -17.44
CA PHE A 92 -7.89 2.61 -16.01
C PHE A 92 -6.97 1.41 -15.77
N TYR A 93 -5.80 1.62 -15.20
CA TYR A 93 -4.76 0.60 -15.11
C TYR A 93 -4.56 0.22 -13.65
N GLY A 94 -4.37 -1.06 -13.34
CA GLY A 94 -4.10 -1.45 -11.96
C GLY A 94 -4.07 -2.94 -11.75
N GLU A 95 -3.79 -3.29 -10.50
CA GLU A 95 -3.52 -4.63 -10.03
C GLU A 95 -4.11 -4.84 -8.64
N TRP A 96 -4.64 -6.02 -8.39
CA TRP A 96 -5.29 -6.34 -7.11
C TRP A 96 -5.06 -7.78 -6.67
N LEU A 97 -5.21 -8.01 -5.38
CA LEU A 97 -5.14 -9.33 -4.75
C LEU A 97 -6.32 -9.54 -3.82
N VAL A 98 -6.98 -10.69 -3.97
CA VAL A 98 -7.97 -11.20 -3.01
C VAL A 98 -7.28 -11.76 -1.77
N ASN A 99 -7.89 -11.55 -0.62
CA ASN A 99 -7.45 -12.06 0.67
C ASN A 99 -5.97 -11.72 0.94
N ALA A 100 -5.64 -10.44 0.84
CA ALA A 100 -4.28 -9.90 0.89
C ALA A 100 -4.22 -8.55 1.59
N GLN A 101 -3.04 -8.14 2.04
CA GLN A 101 -2.78 -6.75 2.47
C GLN A 101 -1.86 -6.04 1.47
N GLY A 102 -1.83 -4.71 1.49
CA GLY A 102 -1.05 -3.92 0.52
C GLY A 102 0.43 -4.34 0.43
N GLU A 103 1.01 -4.85 1.52
CA GLU A 103 2.35 -5.43 1.52
C GLU A 103 2.50 -6.58 0.51
N ASP A 104 1.49 -7.45 0.36
CA ASP A 104 1.52 -8.58 -0.57
C ASP A 104 1.55 -8.12 -2.04
N VAL A 105 0.91 -6.98 -2.33
CA VAL A 105 0.90 -6.38 -3.67
C VAL A 105 2.29 -5.82 -4.00
N VAL A 106 2.94 -5.15 -3.04
CA VAL A 106 4.27 -4.53 -3.23
C VAL A 106 5.39 -5.57 -3.20
N ALA A 107 5.26 -6.63 -2.40
CA ALA A 107 6.32 -7.63 -2.21
C ALA A 107 6.55 -8.51 -3.46
N GLY A 108 5.60 -8.55 -4.40
CA GLY A 108 5.72 -9.32 -5.64
C GLY A 108 5.79 -10.85 -5.45
N ILE A 109 5.33 -11.35 -4.30
CA ILE A 109 5.32 -12.79 -3.98
C ILE A 109 4.17 -13.50 -4.71
N ARG A 110 3.05 -12.80 -4.91
CA ARG A 110 1.88 -13.29 -5.65
C ARG A 110 1.76 -12.54 -6.96
N THR A 111 1.42 -13.25 -8.04
CA THR A 111 1.04 -12.60 -9.29
C THR A 111 -0.29 -11.86 -9.07
N PRO A 112 -0.32 -10.53 -9.26
CA PRO A 112 -1.54 -9.77 -9.07
C PRO A 112 -2.53 -9.99 -10.21
N ASN A 113 -3.81 -9.89 -9.90
CA ASN A 113 -4.89 -9.95 -10.88
C ASN A 113 -5.02 -8.59 -11.57
N PRO A 114 -5.42 -8.55 -12.85
CA PRO A 114 -5.65 -7.30 -13.56
C PRO A 114 -6.87 -6.57 -12.98
N LEU A 115 -6.86 -5.24 -12.97
CA LEU A 115 -8.00 -4.46 -12.47
C LEU A 115 -9.25 -4.65 -13.34
N ASN A 116 -9.09 -4.70 -14.65
CA ASN A 116 -10.18 -4.85 -15.62
C ASN A 116 -9.72 -5.64 -16.85
N ASN A 117 -10.66 -5.92 -17.74
CA ASN A 117 -10.38 -6.67 -18.97
C ASN A 117 -9.59 -5.86 -20.01
N ASP A 118 -9.77 -4.54 -20.02
CA ASP A 118 -9.14 -3.61 -20.98
C ASP A 118 -7.62 -3.54 -20.86
N THR A 119 -7.08 -3.76 -19.66
CA THR A 119 -5.63 -3.68 -19.37
C THR A 119 -4.98 -5.04 -19.15
N LYS A 120 -5.68 -6.13 -19.49
CA LYS A 120 -5.08 -7.47 -19.50
C LYS A 120 -3.91 -7.53 -20.49
N ASN A 121 -2.88 -8.27 -20.12
CA ASN A 121 -1.70 -8.53 -20.95
C ASN A 121 -1.36 -10.03 -20.90
N LYS A 122 -0.38 -10.46 -21.71
CA LYS A 122 -0.01 -11.89 -21.85
C LYS A 122 0.34 -12.58 -20.53
N GLN A 123 0.74 -11.84 -19.50
CA GLN A 123 1.13 -12.39 -18.21
C GLN A 123 -0.08 -12.64 -17.29
N ASN A 124 -1.19 -11.92 -17.48
CA ASN A 124 -2.34 -11.96 -16.58
C ASN A 124 -3.70 -12.17 -17.29
N GLU A 125 -3.72 -12.39 -18.60
CA GLU A 125 -4.95 -12.60 -19.38
C GLU A 125 -5.79 -13.79 -18.90
N HIS A 126 -5.14 -14.79 -18.29
CA HIS A 126 -5.77 -15.99 -17.74
C HIS A 126 -6.34 -15.79 -16.33
N LEU A 127 -6.10 -14.63 -15.72
CA LEU A 127 -6.56 -14.28 -14.37
C LEU A 127 -7.88 -13.50 -14.45
N ALA A 128 -8.74 -13.69 -13.46
CA ALA A 128 -9.99 -12.96 -13.34
C ALA A 128 -9.70 -11.51 -12.93
N SER A 129 -10.34 -10.54 -13.58
CA SER A 129 -10.20 -9.14 -13.22
C SER A 129 -11.08 -8.75 -12.03
N LEU A 130 -10.85 -7.55 -11.45
CA LEU A 130 -11.74 -7.02 -10.41
C LEU A 130 -13.12 -6.72 -11.00
N GLU A 131 -13.16 -6.21 -12.22
CA GLU A 131 -14.38 -6.00 -13.01
C GLU A 131 -15.23 -7.28 -13.13
N GLU A 132 -14.59 -8.44 -13.33
CA GLU A 132 -15.28 -9.73 -13.42
C GLU A 132 -15.64 -10.30 -12.04
N SER A 133 -14.74 -10.18 -11.07
CA SER A 133 -14.87 -10.86 -9.77
C SER A 133 -15.74 -10.10 -8.77
N MET A 134 -15.71 -8.77 -8.82
CA MET A 134 -16.39 -7.86 -7.90
C MET A 134 -16.94 -6.63 -8.67
N PRO A 135 -17.89 -6.82 -9.60
CA PRO A 135 -18.31 -5.78 -10.55
C PRO A 135 -18.84 -4.51 -9.86
N ASP A 136 -19.62 -4.65 -8.79
CA ASP A 136 -20.19 -3.52 -8.06
C ASP A 136 -19.11 -2.67 -7.36
N LEU A 137 -18.04 -3.30 -6.86
CA LEU A 137 -16.90 -2.60 -6.25
C LEU A 137 -16.01 -1.97 -7.31
N TYR A 138 -15.78 -2.66 -8.43
CA TYR A 138 -15.08 -2.10 -9.58
C TYR A 138 -15.76 -0.83 -10.09
N GLN A 139 -17.10 -0.85 -10.22
CA GLN A 139 -17.85 0.32 -10.67
C GLN A 139 -17.70 1.51 -9.70
N GLN A 140 -17.79 1.27 -8.39
CA GLN A 140 -17.53 2.30 -7.39
C GLN A 140 -16.12 2.88 -7.49
N LEU A 141 -15.12 2.01 -7.65
CA LEU A 141 -13.73 2.44 -7.82
C LEU A 141 -13.52 3.23 -9.12
N PHE A 142 -14.18 2.84 -10.21
CA PHE A 142 -14.15 3.58 -11.47
C PHE A 142 -14.77 4.98 -11.34
N ASP A 143 -15.87 5.10 -10.59
CA ASP A 143 -16.51 6.40 -10.32
C ASP A 143 -15.62 7.29 -9.46
N ILE A 144 -14.96 6.72 -8.43
CA ILE A 144 -13.95 7.40 -7.61
C ILE A 144 -12.78 7.87 -8.49
N ARG A 145 -12.30 7.03 -9.40
CA ARG A 145 -11.27 7.38 -10.38
C ARG A 145 -11.67 8.62 -11.18
N ASN A 146 -12.89 8.67 -11.69
CA ASN A 146 -13.37 9.82 -12.48
C ASN A 146 -13.47 11.09 -11.62
N LEU A 147 -13.94 10.95 -10.38
CA LEU A 147 -14.04 12.05 -9.43
C LEU A 147 -12.67 12.65 -9.09
N LEU A 148 -11.70 11.81 -8.76
CA LEU A 148 -10.34 12.22 -8.39
C LEU A 148 -9.64 12.91 -9.56
N GLU A 149 -9.69 12.31 -10.76
CA GLU A 149 -9.05 12.88 -11.95
C GLU A 149 -9.71 14.21 -12.35
N SER A 150 -11.03 14.33 -12.25
CA SER A 150 -11.73 15.61 -12.50
C SER A 150 -11.39 16.67 -11.46
N HIS A 151 -11.19 16.29 -10.20
CA HIS A 151 -10.91 17.21 -9.11
C HIS A 151 -9.48 17.75 -9.17
N TYR A 152 -8.51 16.85 -9.24
CA TYR A 152 -7.09 17.20 -9.24
C TYR A 152 -6.56 17.61 -10.61
N ARG A 153 -7.31 17.32 -11.69
CA ARG A 153 -6.96 17.64 -13.09
C ARG A 153 -5.63 17.03 -13.53
N ASP A 154 -5.26 15.91 -12.92
CA ASP A 154 -4.04 15.16 -13.22
C ASP A 154 -4.28 13.67 -13.02
N MET A 155 -3.41 12.84 -13.60
CA MET A 155 -3.39 11.41 -13.39
C MET A 155 -3.12 11.11 -11.91
N GLN A 156 -3.97 10.28 -11.30
CA GLN A 156 -3.84 9.86 -9.92
C GLN A 156 -3.38 8.40 -9.82
N ASP A 157 -2.55 8.14 -8.82
CA ASP A 157 -2.23 6.83 -8.26
C ASP A 157 -3.10 6.60 -7.01
N ILE A 158 -3.75 5.44 -6.93
CA ILE A 158 -4.81 5.13 -5.97
C ILE A 158 -4.48 3.79 -5.32
N GLU A 159 -4.34 3.80 -3.99
CA GLU A 159 -4.35 2.58 -3.18
C GLU A 159 -5.75 2.34 -2.62
N PHE A 160 -6.22 1.08 -2.66
CA PHE A 160 -7.53 0.71 -2.13
C PHE A 160 -7.51 -0.62 -1.38
N THR A 161 -8.48 -0.78 -0.48
CA THR A 161 -8.77 -1.99 0.29
C THR A 161 -10.27 -2.13 0.44
#